data_AF-A0AAP0NA79-F1
#
_entry.id   AF-A0AAP0NA79-F1
#
_cell.length_a   1.000
_cell.length_b   1.000
_cell.length_c   1.000
_cell.angle_alpha   90.00
_cell.angle_beta   90.00
_cell.angle_gamma   90.00
#
_symmetry.space_group_name_H-M   'P 1'
#
loop_
_entity.id
_entity.type
_entity.pdbx_description
1 polymer ?
#
loop_
_entity_poly.entity_id
_entity_poly.type
_entity_poly.pdbx_seq_one_letter_code
_entity_poly.pdbx_strand_id
1 'polypeptide(L)'
;MEIGETPAAALKKTTLTPKAIIYQKFGSKACYTVEEVQEDTQNICPGLAIQQKGPCLFRCRLQLPEFSVVSETFKKKKDAEQSASQMALEKLSIPPATDNPIVQDPWDDLVGRVSHLFSSEFLSSPHPLSGHFRAAVRREGDYNGLIPVSVIAESNPSLAISLVMKAAARLSGSVAILEGQLWVRRHDPYPPEIVQSLGDQQSSVPESIWTEAICIPCSLEKTVEPLTLNVFSNGYYLDVIAQKLGVADASRVLVSRTIGKASSETRLYSSVPESYLLDMSSDLLNVNEAVHFEGSFNARASYFSGQDVYGDAIMASIGYKWNSTDLFHEDLSLKSYYRMLISKIPVGIYKLSREAILTAELPVVFTTRTNWRGSFPRDLLCTFCRQHRLSEPVFSTVSTLKASSELSGSRKKLKVTESTTEEEAECANRGGTAASDRELAGSGGTFRCEVKIFSKCQDLIIECSPKDSHKKQSDAIQNASLKVLSWLNTYFKEPDMPTSSADVLGIRFHHQNFFKEFALCLVYS
;
A
#
# COMPACT_ATOMS: atom_id res chain seq x y z
N MET A 1 -20.51 -40.52 5.35
CA MET A 1 -20.50 -39.73 4.11
C MET A 1 -19.84 -38.41 4.46
N GLU A 2 -18.78 -38.10 3.72
CA GLU A 2 -17.66 -37.25 4.14
C GLU A 2 -18.04 -35.78 4.36
N ILE A 3 -17.57 -35.26 5.49
CA ILE A 3 -17.54 -33.84 5.83
C ILE A 3 -16.30 -33.27 5.12
N GLY A 4 -16.52 -32.52 4.06
CA GLY A 4 -15.45 -31.82 3.35
C GLY A 4 -14.99 -30.61 4.15
N GLU A 5 -13.77 -30.66 4.68
CA GLU A 5 -13.06 -29.56 5.31
C GLU A 5 -12.88 -28.39 4.33
N THR A 6 -13.42 -27.23 4.68
CA THR A 6 -13.07 -25.95 4.06
C THR A 6 -11.69 -25.51 4.53
N PRO A 7 -10.71 -25.21 3.65
CA PRO A 7 -9.41 -24.73 4.09
C PRO A 7 -9.53 -23.34 4.72
N ALA A 8 -9.02 -23.21 5.93
CA ALA A 8 -8.94 -21.95 6.66
C ALA A 8 -8.22 -20.88 5.82
N ALA A 9 -8.87 -19.72 5.66
CA ALA A 9 -8.33 -18.57 4.97
C ALA A 9 -7.06 -18.07 5.68
N ALA A 10 -5.90 -18.43 5.15
CA ALA A 10 -4.61 -17.92 5.60
C ALA A 10 -4.50 -16.43 5.25
N LEU A 11 -4.80 -15.59 6.23
CA LEU A 11 -4.59 -14.15 6.20
C LEU A 11 -3.07 -13.89 6.04
N LYS A 12 -2.58 -13.73 4.81
CA LYS A 12 -1.19 -13.33 4.58
C LYS A 12 -0.98 -11.92 5.14
N LYS A 13 -0.55 -11.84 6.41
CA LYS A 13 0.17 -10.67 6.94
C LYS A 13 1.33 -10.39 5.97
N THR A 14 1.61 -9.12 5.69
CA THR A 14 2.80 -8.69 4.95
C THR A 14 4.03 -9.34 5.57
N THR A 15 4.51 -10.41 4.95
CA THR A 15 5.64 -11.17 5.44
C THR A 15 6.86 -10.27 5.32
N LEU A 16 7.41 -9.84 6.46
CA LEU A 16 8.64 -9.05 6.46
C LEU A 16 9.71 -9.84 5.73
N THR A 17 10.39 -9.20 4.77
CA THR A 17 11.47 -9.87 4.04
C THR A 17 12.56 -10.32 5.02
N PRO A 18 13.27 -11.43 4.76
CA PRO A 18 14.36 -11.91 5.63
C PRO A 18 15.35 -10.80 6.01
N LYS A 19 15.72 -9.94 5.06
CA LYS A 19 16.58 -8.77 5.31
C LYS A 19 16.01 -7.77 6.30
N ALA A 20 14.69 -7.51 6.23
CA ALA A 20 14.02 -6.60 7.15
C ALA A 20 14.00 -7.16 8.59
N ILE A 21 13.83 -8.47 8.75
CA ILE A 21 13.85 -9.13 10.07
C ILE A 21 15.25 -9.02 10.70
N ILE A 22 16.31 -9.29 9.92
CA ILE A 22 17.69 -9.12 10.40
C ILE A 22 17.96 -7.66 10.80
N TYR A 23 17.53 -6.69 9.98
CA TYR A 23 17.68 -5.28 10.32
C TYR A 23 16.90 -4.88 11.58
N GLN A 24 15.69 -5.39 11.78
CA GLN A 24 14.91 -5.11 12.99
C GLN A 24 15.61 -5.62 14.26
N LYS A 25 16.27 -6.78 14.19
CA LYS A 25 16.93 -7.39 15.36
C LYS A 25 18.34 -6.84 15.63
N PHE A 26 19.11 -6.57 14.58
CA PHE A 26 20.54 -6.21 14.72
C PHE A 26 20.86 -4.78 14.28
N GLY A 27 19.95 -4.10 13.57
CA GLY A 27 20.12 -2.72 13.12
C GLY A 27 21.41 -2.51 12.33
N SER A 28 22.17 -1.48 12.69
CA SER A 28 23.47 -1.14 12.10
C SER A 28 24.57 -2.16 12.38
N LYS A 29 24.34 -3.16 13.26
CA LYS A 29 25.31 -4.21 13.58
C LYS A 29 25.34 -5.33 12.54
N ALA A 30 24.39 -5.36 11.62
CA ALA A 30 24.37 -6.30 10.48
C ALA A 30 25.05 -5.66 9.26
N CYS A 31 26.18 -6.21 8.83
CA CYS A 31 26.93 -5.70 7.68
C CYS A 31 26.78 -6.64 6.47
N TYR A 32 26.36 -6.08 5.33
CA TYR A 32 26.21 -6.80 4.07
C TYR A 32 27.34 -6.41 3.12
N THR A 33 28.17 -7.37 2.73
CA THR A 33 29.24 -7.19 1.74
C THR A 33 28.92 -8.01 0.50
N VAL A 34 28.68 -7.34 -0.63
CA VAL A 34 28.35 -7.99 -1.91
C VAL A 34 29.61 -8.10 -2.77
N GLU A 35 29.95 -9.33 -3.14
CA GLU A 35 31.08 -9.69 -3.99
C GLU A 35 30.57 -10.03 -5.40
N GLU A 36 31.28 -9.57 -6.43
CA GLU A 36 31.03 -9.96 -7.83
C GLU A 36 31.75 -11.28 -8.11
N VAL A 37 31.00 -12.30 -8.50
CA VAL A 37 31.54 -13.59 -8.92
C VAL A 37 31.41 -13.66 -10.43
N GLN A 38 32.55 -13.76 -11.11
CA GLN A 38 32.60 -13.97 -12.54
C GLN A 38 32.48 -15.48 -12.80
N GLU A 39 31.48 -15.88 -13.58
CA GLU A 39 31.47 -17.23 -14.14
C GLU A 39 32.37 -17.24 -15.38
N ASP A 40 33.22 -18.26 -15.49
CA ASP A 40 33.93 -18.55 -16.72
C ASP A 40 32.90 -18.93 -17.79
N THR A 41 32.49 -17.96 -18.60
CA THR A 41 31.71 -18.25 -19.80
C THR A 41 32.57 -19.18 -20.68
N GLN A 42 32.10 -20.40 -20.91
CA GLN A 42 32.79 -21.49 -21.64
C GLN A 42 33.28 -21.15 -23.06
N ASN A 43 33.05 -19.93 -23.55
CA ASN A 43 33.60 -19.40 -24.80
C ASN A 43 34.81 -18.49 -24.56
N ILE A 44 35.80 -18.95 -23.80
CA ILE A 44 37.11 -18.30 -23.77
C ILE A 44 37.81 -18.64 -25.08
N CYS A 45 37.63 -17.82 -26.12
CA CYS A 45 38.46 -17.90 -27.32
C CYS A 45 39.90 -17.55 -26.93
N PRO A 46 40.85 -18.50 -26.98
CA PRO A 46 42.24 -18.20 -26.62
C PRO A 46 42.82 -17.23 -27.65
N GLY A 47 43.24 -16.03 -27.23
CA GLY A 47 43.92 -15.04 -28.09
C GLY A 47 43.22 -13.70 -28.29
N LEU A 48 42.00 -13.49 -27.78
CA LEU A 48 41.36 -12.17 -27.77
C LEU A 48 41.86 -11.32 -26.59
N ALA A 49 42.59 -10.24 -26.88
CA ALA A 49 43.09 -9.29 -25.88
C ALA A 49 42.00 -8.33 -25.32
N ILE A 50 40.72 -8.57 -25.63
CA ILE A 50 39.60 -7.75 -25.16
C ILE A 50 38.78 -8.59 -24.18
N GLN A 51 38.88 -8.28 -22.89
CA GLN A 51 38.01 -8.89 -21.87
C GLN A 51 36.56 -8.42 -22.11
N GLN A 52 35.72 -9.31 -22.63
CA GLN A 52 34.28 -9.09 -22.64
C GLN A 52 33.76 -9.40 -21.22
N LYS A 53 33.46 -8.35 -20.44
CA LYS A 53 32.84 -8.53 -19.11
C LYS A 53 31.41 -9.07 -19.31
N GLY A 54 31.27 -10.39 -19.17
CA GLY A 54 29.98 -11.07 -19.19
C GLY A 54 29.08 -10.68 -18.01
N PRO A 55 27.83 -11.16 -17.97
CA PRO A 55 26.93 -10.93 -16.84
C PRO A 55 27.53 -11.50 -15.55
N CYS A 56 27.85 -10.63 -14.60
CA CYS A 56 28.40 -11.04 -13.31
C CYS A 56 27.29 -11.63 -12.41
N LEU A 57 27.64 -12.67 -11.67
CA LEU A 57 26.85 -13.11 -10.53
C LEU A 57 27.29 -12.35 -9.28
N PHE A 58 26.43 -12.36 -8.27
CA PHE A 58 26.64 -11.69 -7.00
C PHE A 58 26.51 -12.69 -5.88
N ARG A 59 27.43 -12.59 -4.93
CA ARG A 59 27.41 -13.33 -3.68
C ARG A 59 27.40 -12.32 -2.54
N CYS A 60 26.65 -12.58 -1.48
CA CYS A 60 26.58 -11.66 -0.34
C CYS A 60 27.10 -12.35 0.91
N ARG A 61 28.06 -11.70 1.59
CA ARG A 61 28.48 -12.05 2.94
C ARG A 61 27.73 -11.15 3.93
N LEU A 62 26.95 -11.76 4.81
CA LEU A 62 26.30 -11.10 5.94
C LEU A 62 27.12 -11.36 7.20
N GLN A 63 27.63 -10.30 7.81
CA GLN A 63 28.31 -10.34 9.11
C GLN A 63 27.37 -9.84 10.20
N LEU A 64 27.09 -10.69 11.18
CA LEU A 64 26.37 -10.39 12.40
C LEU A 64 27.36 -10.40 13.59
N PRO A 65 26.98 -9.87 14.77
CA PRO A 65 27.85 -9.88 15.95
C PRO A 65 28.33 -11.28 16.36
N GLU A 66 27.51 -12.31 16.12
CA GLU A 66 27.73 -13.68 16.61
C GLU A 66 28.40 -14.58 15.57
N PHE A 67 28.15 -14.36 14.28
CA PHE A 67 28.68 -15.18 13.19
C PHE A 67 28.58 -14.46 11.83
N SER A 68 29.14 -15.07 10.79
CA SER A 68 28.92 -14.63 9.41
C SER A 68 28.34 -15.75 8.55
N VAL A 69 27.62 -15.35 7.50
CA VAL A 69 27.00 -16.22 6.50
C VAL A 69 27.33 -15.69 5.13
N VAL A 70 27.44 -16.60 4.17
CA VAL A 70 27.69 -16.28 2.77
C VAL A 70 26.58 -16.93 1.95
N SER A 71 25.91 -16.14 1.11
CA SER A 71 24.87 -16.63 0.22
C SER A 71 25.43 -17.49 -0.92
N GLU A 72 24.54 -18.16 -1.63
CA GLU A 72 24.82 -18.66 -2.98
C GLU A 72 25.03 -17.51 -3.99
N THR A 73 25.31 -17.85 -5.25
CA THR A 73 25.50 -16.89 -6.34
C THR A 73 24.19 -16.57 -7.05
N PHE A 74 23.84 -15.29 -7.16
CA PHE A 74 22.61 -14.80 -7.77
C PHE A 74 22.88 -13.80 -8.89
N LYS A 75 21.99 -13.73 -9.89
CA LYS A 75 22.07 -12.73 -10.97
C LYS A 75 21.79 -11.30 -10.50
N LYS A 76 21.20 -11.11 -9.32
CA LYS A 76 20.87 -9.81 -8.75
C LYS A 76 21.47 -9.66 -7.36
N LYS A 77 22.07 -8.50 -7.08
CA LYS A 77 22.61 -8.13 -5.75
C LYS A 77 21.56 -8.29 -4.64
N LYS A 78 20.33 -7.82 -4.88
CA LYS A 78 19.23 -7.89 -3.90
C LYS A 78 18.86 -9.31 -3.52
N ASP A 79 18.87 -10.25 -4.47
CA ASP A 79 18.50 -11.64 -4.23
C ASP A 79 19.60 -12.33 -3.38
N ALA A 80 20.88 -12.02 -3.65
CA ALA A 80 21.99 -12.47 -2.82
C ALA A 80 21.90 -11.97 -1.37
N GLU A 81 21.56 -10.69 -1.17
CA GLU A 81 21.37 -10.12 0.17
C GLU A 81 20.18 -10.77 0.92
N GLN A 82 19.07 -11.06 0.23
CA GLN A 82 17.92 -11.73 0.83
C GLN A 82 18.27 -13.18 1.19
N SER A 83 18.97 -13.91 0.32
CA SER A 83 19.45 -15.26 0.59
C SER A 83 20.41 -15.31 1.79
N ALA A 84 21.40 -14.39 1.86
CA ALA A 84 22.29 -14.29 3.02
C ALA A 84 21.52 -14.04 4.33
N SER A 85 20.48 -13.20 4.26
CA SER A 85 19.62 -12.91 5.42
C SER A 85 18.80 -14.13 5.82
N GLN A 86 18.23 -14.86 4.86
CA GLN A 86 17.46 -16.07 5.12
C GLN A 86 18.33 -17.16 5.78
N MET A 87 19.51 -17.43 5.23
CA MET A 87 20.45 -18.39 5.81
C MET A 87 20.91 -17.98 7.23
N ALA A 88 21.04 -16.69 7.50
CA ALA A 88 21.33 -16.21 8.85
C ALA A 88 20.16 -16.40 9.82
N LEU A 89 18.92 -16.21 9.38
CA LEU A 89 17.72 -16.51 10.19
C LEU A 89 17.62 -18.01 10.52
N GLU A 90 17.85 -18.87 9.52
CA GLU A 90 17.89 -20.32 9.69
C GLU A 90 18.97 -20.72 10.72
N LYS A 91 20.16 -20.11 10.64
CA LYS A 91 21.26 -20.36 11.59
C LYS A 91 20.99 -19.83 13.00
N LEU A 92 20.25 -18.73 13.14
CA LEU A 92 19.77 -18.21 14.42
C LEU A 92 18.63 -19.04 15.02
N SER A 93 18.17 -20.10 14.33
CA SER A 93 16.95 -20.84 14.69
C SER A 93 15.74 -19.92 14.87
N ILE A 94 15.70 -18.80 14.14
CA ILE A 94 14.53 -17.91 14.10
C ILE A 94 13.62 -18.49 13.01
N PRO A 95 12.46 -19.06 13.35
CA PRO A 95 11.58 -19.68 12.37
C PRO A 95 11.15 -18.63 11.33
N PRO A 96 11.07 -19.01 10.04
CA PRO A 96 10.66 -18.11 8.96
C PRO A 96 9.17 -17.78 9.09
N ALA A 97 8.82 -16.79 9.90
CA ALA A 97 7.46 -16.27 10.07
C ALA A 97 6.36 -17.36 10.08
N THR A 98 6.63 -18.54 10.62
CA THR A 98 5.61 -19.54 10.92
C THR A 98 4.87 -19.05 12.16
N ASP A 99 3.55 -19.21 12.10
CA ASP A 99 2.57 -18.69 13.04
C ASP A 99 3.01 -18.78 14.51
N ASN A 100 2.91 -17.64 15.20
CA ASN A 100 3.12 -17.44 16.64
C ASN A 100 4.56 -17.14 17.06
N PRO A 101 5.02 -15.86 16.95
CA PRO A 101 6.04 -15.38 17.87
C PRO A 101 5.54 -15.61 19.31
N ILE A 102 6.46 -16.01 20.20
CA ILE A 102 6.28 -16.24 21.64
C ILE A 102 5.12 -15.39 22.18
N VAL A 103 4.08 -16.08 22.67
CA VAL A 103 2.76 -15.55 23.03
C VAL A 103 2.87 -14.53 24.17
N GLN A 104 3.33 -13.32 23.86
CA GLN A 104 2.84 -12.15 24.57
C GLN A 104 1.43 -11.96 24.03
N ASP A 105 0.43 -12.04 24.91
CA ASP A 105 -0.96 -11.84 24.52
C ASP A 105 -1.02 -10.52 23.70
N PRO A 106 -1.54 -10.54 22.46
CA PRO A 106 -1.72 -9.31 21.67
C PRO A 106 -2.42 -8.21 22.47
N TRP A 107 -3.22 -8.61 23.46
CA TRP A 107 -3.83 -7.72 24.42
C TRP A 107 -2.82 -7.05 25.37
N ASP A 108 -1.88 -7.79 25.93
CA ASP A 108 -0.83 -7.25 26.81
C ASP A 108 0.13 -6.32 26.05
N ASP A 109 0.43 -6.61 24.79
CA ASP A 109 1.18 -5.69 23.91
C ASP A 109 0.40 -4.39 23.67
N LEU A 110 -0.92 -4.46 23.43
CA LEU A 110 -1.76 -3.27 23.30
C LEU A 110 -1.77 -2.44 24.59
N VAL A 111 -1.97 -3.07 25.75
CA VAL A 111 -1.96 -2.41 27.06
C VAL A 111 -0.59 -1.77 27.32
N GLY A 112 0.51 -2.50 27.07
CA GLY A 112 1.87 -1.99 27.20
C GLY A 112 2.14 -0.79 26.31
N ARG A 113 1.67 -0.81 25.04
CA ARG A 113 1.79 0.31 24.12
C ARG A 113 1.00 1.52 24.58
N VAL A 114 -0.26 1.34 24.99
CA VAL A 114 -1.07 2.45 25.52
C VAL A 114 -0.39 3.06 26.74
N SER A 115 0.11 2.25 27.67
CA SER A 115 0.87 2.72 28.83
C SER A 115 2.11 3.55 28.42
N HIS A 116 2.88 3.06 27.44
CA HIS A 116 4.05 3.77 26.92
C HIS A 116 3.69 5.13 26.30
N LEU A 117 2.57 5.26 25.60
CA LEU A 117 2.13 6.55 25.03
C LEU A 117 1.94 7.63 26.10
N PHE A 118 1.51 7.27 27.31
CA PHE A 118 1.32 8.21 28.43
C PHE A 118 2.60 8.39 29.29
N SER A 119 3.68 7.69 28.96
CA SER A 119 4.96 7.85 29.65
C SER A 119 5.58 9.24 29.41
N SER A 120 6.43 9.67 30.34
CA SER A 120 7.17 10.94 30.22
C SER A 120 8.17 10.92 29.06
N GLU A 121 8.74 9.75 28.74
CA GLU A 121 9.71 9.57 27.66
C GLU A 121 9.07 9.76 26.28
N PHE A 122 7.81 9.35 26.13
CA PHE A 122 7.11 9.41 24.85
C PHE A 122 6.86 10.84 24.34
N LEU A 123 6.69 11.82 25.25
CA LEU A 123 6.49 13.23 24.88
C LEU A 123 7.65 13.80 24.05
N SER A 124 8.86 13.33 24.30
CA SER A 124 10.07 13.73 23.58
C SER A 124 10.35 12.87 22.35
N SER A 125 9.51 11.88 22.08
CA SER A 125 9.70 10.98 20.94
C SER A 125 9.47 11.73 19.61
N PRO A 126 10.14 11.33 18.52
CA PRO A 126 9.91 11.89 17.19
C PRO A 126 8.59 11.43 16.55
N HIS A 127 7.76 10.65 17.26
CA HIS A 127 6.53 10.05 16.74
C HIS A 127 5.44 11.12 16.53
N PRO A 128 4.65 11.10 15.44
CA PRO A 128 3.53 12.03 15.23
C PRO A 128 2.58 12.19 16.42
N LEU A 129 2.19 11.06 17.03
CA LEU A 129 1.37 11.05 18.26
C LEU A 129 1.97 11.88 19.40
N SER A 130 3.30 12.00 19.55
CA SER A 130 3.86 12.86 20.61
C SER A 130 3.47 14.33 20.41
N GLY A 131 3.31 14.79 19.16
CA GLY A 131 2.78 16.12 18.85
C GLY A 131 1.36 16.32 19.37
N HIS A 132 0.49 15.30 19.26
CA HIS A 132 -0.85 15.33 19.84
C HIS A 132 -0.82 15.42 21.37
N PHE A 133 0.07 14.66 22.02
CA PHE A 133 0.20 14.68 23.47
C PHE A 133 0.74 16.03 23.97
N ARG A 134 1.76 16.59 23.30
CA ARG A 134 2.26 17.93 23.58
C ARG A 134 1.17 19.00 23.43
N ALA A 135 0.37 18.92 22.37
CA ALA A 135 -0.72 19.87 22.16
C ALA A 135 -1.81 19.75 23.23
N ALA A 136 -2.18 18.52 23.62
CA ALA A 136 -3.18 18.31 24.65
C ALA A 136 -2.75 18.81 26.03
N VAL A 137 -1.48 18.63 26.41
CA VAL A 137 -0.91 19.17 27.66
C VAL A 137 -0.92 20.71 27.68
N ARG A 138 -1.00 21.36 26.52
CA ARG A 138 -1.07 22.82 26.39
C ARG A 138 -2.51 23.36 26.31
N ARG A 139 -3.52 22.50 26.18
CA ARG A 139 -4.93 22.94 26.13
C ARG A 139 -5.29 23.62 27.45
N GLU A 140 -6.09 24.67 27.34
CA GLU A 140 -6.57 25.44 28.48
C GLU A 140 -7.78 24.77 29.14
N GLY A 141 -7.95 25.01 30.44
CA GLY A 141 -9.11 24.57 31.20
C GLY A 141 -9.22 23.04 31.35
N ASP A 142 -10.46 22.55 31.35
CA ASP A 142 -10.80 21.14 31.61
C ASP A 142 -10.28 20.17 30.55
N TYR A 143 -9.84 20.70 29.40
CA TYR A 143 -9.30 19.95 28.29
C TYR A 143 -7.80 19.63 28.41
N ASN A 144 -7.15 20.17 29.43
CA ASN A 144 -5.73 19.98 29.68
C ASN A 144 -5.38 18.49 29.84
N GLY A 145 -4.45 18.00 29.02
CA GLY A 145 -3.97 16.62 29.05
C GLY A 145 -4.96 15.57 28.55
N LEU A 146 -6.14 15.97 28.06
CA LEU A 146 -7.11 15.05 27.47
C LEU A 146 -6.75 14.74 26.01
N ILE A 147 -6.59 13.45 25.69
CA ILE A 147 -6.28 12.94 24.34
C ILE A 147 -7.50 12.25 23.73
N PRO A 148 -7.95 12.61 22.51
CA PRO A 148 -9.04 11.91 21.86
C PRO A 148 -8.62 10.49 21.48
N VAL A 149 -9.46 9.50 21.76
CA VAL A 149 -9.14 8.08 21.47
C VAL A 149 -8.96 7.83 19.97
N SER A 150 -9.68 8.57 19.13
CA SER A 150 -9.58 8.48 17.66
C SER A 150 -8.17 8.76 17.13
N VAL A 151 -7.35 9.51 17.87
CA VAL A 151 -5.95 9.78 17.52
C VAL A 151 -5.06 8.56 17.78
N ILE A 152 -5.36 7.80 18.83
CA ILE A 152 -4.63 6.57 19.18
C ILE A 152 -5.05 5.42 18.25
N ALA A 153 -6.32 5.40 17.83
CA ALA A 153 -6.93 4.36 17.02
C ALA A 153 -6.76 4.61 15.50
N GLU A 154 -5.58 4.35 14.92
CA GLU A 154 -5.28 4.64 13.49
C GLU A 154 -5.93 3.68 12.45
N SER A 155 -6.80 2.74 12.84
CA SER A 155 -7.27 1.65 11.96
C SER A 155 -8.67 1.15 12.26
N ASN A 156 -9.59 1.20 11.28
CA ASN A 156 -11.03 0.88 11.44
C ASN A 156 -11.62 1.49 12.74
N PRO A 157 -12.11 2.74 12.67
CA PRO A 157 -12.33 3.56 13.87
C PRO A 157 -13.19 2.86 14.91
N SER A 158 -14.15 2.04 14.49
CA SER A 158 -15.06 1.29 15.34
C SER A 158 -14.38 0.36 16.34
N LEU A 159 -13.71 -0.66 15.80
CA LEU A 159 -13.08 -1.71 16.60
C LEU A 159 -11.86 -1.18 17.34
N ALA A 160 -11.05 -0.33 16.71
CA ALA A 160 -9.85 0.17 17.35
C ALA A 160 -10.15 1.10 18.53
N ILE A 161 -11.18 1.95 18.45
CA ILE A 161 -11.58 2.80 19.58
C ILE A 161 -11.99 1.92 20.77
N SER A 162 -12.84 0.91 20.55
CA SER A 162 -13.27 -0.01 21.62
C SER A 162 -12.08 -0.76 22.26
N LEU A 163 -11.14 -1.25 21.45
CA LEU A 163 -9.95 -1.94 21.94
C LEU A 163 -9.04 -1.01 22.75
N VAL A 164 -8.82 0.23 22.29
CA VAL A 164 -8.00 1.21 23.03
C VAL A 164 -8.67 1.60 24.35
N MET A 165 -9.98 1.81 24.37
CA MET A 165 -10.72 2.12 25.60
C MET A 165 -10.63 1.00 26.62
N LYS A 166 -10.83 -0.25 26.19
CA LYS A 166 -10.69 -1.44 27.06
C LYS A 166 -9.25 -1.61 27.58
N ALA A 167 -8.24 -1.30 26.76
CA ALA A 167 -6.84 -1.33 27.18
C ALA A 167 -6.54 -0.22 28.21
N ALA A 168 -7.03 1.00 27.98
CA ALA A 168 -6.89 2.10 28.92
C ALA A 168 -7.61 1.83 30.26
N ALA A 169 -8.75 1.14 30.25
CA ALA A 169 -9.50 0.79 31.46
C ALA A 169 -8.70 -0.16 32.38
N ARG A 170 -7.86 -1.04 31.81
CA ARG A 170 -6.93 -1.89 32.58
C ARG A 170 -5.76 -1.11 33.19
N LEU A 171 -5.50 0.11 32.72
CA LEU A 171 -4.42 0.98 33.20
C LEU A 171 -4.91 2.02 34.22
N SER A 172 -5.98 1.73 34.96
CA SER A 172 -6.64 2.68 35.88
C SER A 172 -5.71 3.34 36.91
N GLY A 173 -4.57 2.74 37.23
CA GLY A 173 -3.55 3.32 38.11
C GLY A 173 -2.60 4.34 37.44
N SER A 174 -2.61 4.48 36.12
CA SER A 174 -1.71 5.38 35.37
C SER A 174 -2.45 6.27 34.36
N VAL A 175 -3.62 5.81 33.92
CA VAL A 175 -4.45 6.44 32.90
C VAL A 175 -5.89 6.52 33.42
N ALA A 176 -6.54 7.67 33.20
CA ALA A 176 -7.94 7.88 33.50
C ALA A 176 -8.76 8.04 32.22
N ILE A 177 -9.95 7.47 32.22
CA ILE A 177 -10.97 7.61 31.18
C ILE A 177 -12.10 8.45 31.75
N LEU A 178 -12.71 9.30 30.92
CA LEU A 178 -13.89 10.08 31.31
C LEU A 178 -15.17 9.37 30.84
N GLU A 179 -16.10 9.13 31.75
CA GLU A 179 -17.34 8.39 31.47
C GLU A 179 -18.19 9.08 30.39
N GLY A 180 -18.69 8.32 29.42
CA GLY A 180 -19.50 8.83 28.31
C GLY A 180 -18.74 9.64 27.23
N GLN A 181 -17.42 9.81 27.38
CA GLN A 181 -16.58 10.54 26.43
C GLN A 181 -15.41 9.69 25.95
N LEU A 182 -14.92 9.96 24.73
CA LEU A 182 -13.80 9.25 24.12
C LEU A 182 -12.48 9.97 24.42
N TRP A 183 -12.23 10.21 25.70
CA TRP A 183 -11.01 10.83 26.21
C TRP A 183 -10.19 9.85 27.03
N VAL A 184 -8.88 9.96 26.86
CA VAL A 184 -7.90 9.27 27.70
C VAL A 184 -6.94 10.33 28.23
N ARG A 185 -6.66 10.30 29.53
CA ARG A 185 -5.73 11.23 30.18
C ARG A 185 -4.76 10.50 31.08
N ARG A 186 -3.58 11.07 31.29
CA ARG A 186 -2.67 10.59 32.33
C ARG A 186 -3.28 10.88 33.71
N HIS A 187 -3.14 9.95 34.65
CA HIS A 187 -3.60 10.16 36.03
C HIS A 187 -2.74 11.22 36.73
N ASP A 188 -1.42 11.02 36.71
CA ASP A 188 -0.47 11.94 37.32
C ASP A 188 -0.02 13.00 36.31
N PRO A 189 0.10 14.28 36.70
CA PRO A 189 0.66 15.31 35.83
C PRO A 189 2.07 14.96 35.35
N TYR A 190 2.45 15.49 34.19
CA TYR A 190 3.84 15.41 33.76
C TYR A 190 4.74 16.23 34.70
N PRO A 191 6.00 15.78 34.92
CA PRO A 191 6.97 16.54 35.69
C PRO A 191 7.09 17.99 35.21
N PRO A 192 7.14 18.99 36.11
CA PRO A 192 7.19 20.40 35.74
C PRO A 192 8.32 20.76 34.78
N GLU A 193 9.46 20.08 34.88
CA GLU A 193 10.64 20.30 34.04
C GLU A 193 10.34 19.97 32.56
N ILE A 194 9.54 18.93 32.33
CA ILE A 194 9.11 18.52 30.98
C ILE A 194 8.13 19.56 30.43
N VAL A 195 7.19 20.02 31.25
CA VAL A 195 6.19 21.03 30.85
C VAL A 195 6.85 22.38 30.54
N GLN A 196 7.87 22.79 31.32
CA GLN A 196 8.62 24.02 31.05
C GLN A 196 9.43 23.91 29.75
N SER A 197 10.13 22.80 29.54
CA SER A 197 10.88 22.57 28.29
C SER A 197 9.99 22.62 27.03
N LEU A 198 8.72 22.24 27.17
CA LEU A 198 7.73 22.34 26.11
C LEU A 198 7.34 23.79 25.81
N GLY A 199 7.32 24.67 26.80
CA GLY A 199 7.06 26.10 26.62
C GLY A 199 8.22 26.83 25.94
N ASP A 200 9.46 26.49 26.30
CA ASP A 200 10.66 27.17 25.78
C ASP A 200 10.91 26.90 24.28
N GLN A 201 10.48 25.74 23.78
CA GLN A 201 10.59 25.38 22.34
C GLN A 201 9.66 26.21 21.43
N GLN A 202 8.81 27.08 21.99
CA GLN A 202 7.70 27.72 21.27
C GLN A 202 7.99 29.14 20.76
N SER A 203 9.14 29.73 21.10
CA SER A 203 9.47 31.13 20.76
C SER A 203 9.52 31.46 19.26
N SER A 204 9.44 30.45 18.38
CA SER A 204 9.49 30.57 16.92
C SER A 204 8.17 30.27 16.19
N VAL A 205 7.09 29.90 16.87
CA VAL A 205 5.83 29.46 16.22
C VAL A 205 4.86 30.64 16.01
N PRO A 206 4.25 30.79 14.81
CA PRO A 206 3.24 31.83 14.58
C PRO A 206 2.05 31.71 15.52
N GLU A 207 1.47 32.85 15.89
CA GLU A 207 0.37 32.97 16.87
C GLU A 207 -0.91 32.21 16.44
N SER A 208 -1.16 32.15 15.14
CA SER A 208 -2.22 31.34 14.54
C SER A 208 -1.81 30.77 13.18
N ILE A 209 -2.32 29.58 12.88
CA ILE A 209 -2.16 28.88 11.62
C ILE A 209 -3.53 28.85 10.93
N TRP A 210 -3.55 29.30 9.69
CA TRP A 210 -4.74 29.31 8.85
C TRP A 210 -4.53 28.29 7.74
N THR A 211 -5.49 27.39 7.56
CA THR A 211 -5.42 26.42 6.45
C THR A 211 -6.78 26.19 5.81
N GLU A 212 -6.77 26.02 4.49
CA GLU A 212 -7.95 25.65 3.73
C GLU A 212 -8.25 24.15 3.84
N ALA A 213 -9.51 23.85 4.11
CA ALA A 213 -10.09 22.52 4.19
C ALA A 213 -11.37 22.47 3.35
N ILE A 214 -11.96 21.29 3.22
CA ILE A 214 -13.18 21.07 2.43
C ILE A 214 -14.26 20.47 3.31
N CYS A 215 -15.43 21.09 3.35
CA CYS A 215 -16.62 20.53 3.96
C CYS A 215 -17.37 19.66 2.96
N ILE A 216 -17.59 18.40 3.33
CA ILE A 216 -18.32 17.40 2.55
C ILE A 216 -19.64 17.12 3.28
N PRO A 217 -20.75 17.70 2.81
CA PRO A 217 -22.03 17.48 3.45
C PRO A 217 -22.54 16.05 3.25
N CYS A 218 -23.31 15.55 4.20
CA CYS A 218 -24.01 14.27 4.11
C CYS A 218 -25.11 14.27 3.03
N SER A 219 -25.86 15.37 2.92
CA SER A 219 -26.93 15.51 1.92
C SER A 219 -26.37 15.72 0.52
N LEU A 220 -26.78 14.88 -0.43
CA LEU A 220 -26.40 14.99 -1.85
C LEU A 220 -26.90 16.28 -2.50
N GLU A 221 -27.93 16.92 -1.96
CA GLU A 221 -28.47 18.19 -2.46
C GLU A 221 -27.54 19.38 -2.16
N LYS A 222 -26.74 19.28 -1.09
CA LYS A 222 -25.78 20.32 -0.71
C LYS A 222 -24.48 20.18 -1.50
N THR A 223 -23.91 21.31 -1.91
CA THR A 223 -22.61 21.36 -2.58
C THR A 223 -21.46 21.17 -1.59
N VAL A 224 -20.34 20.66 -2.11
CA VAL A 224 -19.08 20.61 -1.37
C VAL A 224 -18.47 22.01 -1.36
N GLU A 225 -18.07 22.49 -0.19
CA GLU A 225 -17.67 23.88 0.02
C GLU A 225 -16.28 24.00 0.67
N PRO A 226 -15.50 25.03 0.31
CA PRO A 226 -14.26 25.33 1.02
C PRO A 226 -14.56 25.85 2.43
N LEU A 227 -13.67 25.54 3.35
CA LEU A 227 -13.75 25.88 4.76
C LEU A 227 -12.36 26.31 5.25
N THR A 228 -12.27 27.32 6.12
CA THR A 228 -11.01 27.70 6.74
C THR A 228 -10.93 27.18 8.18
N LEU A 229 -9.81 26.52 8.50
CA LEU A 229 -9.44 26.13 9.86
C LEU A 229 -8.46 27.17 10.41
N ASN A 230 -8.77 27.75 11.56
CA ASN A 230 -7.89 28.67 12.27
C ASN A 230 -7.46 28.03 13.59
N VAL A 231 -6.19 27.67 13.69
CA VAL A 231 -5.60 26.97 14.84
C VAL A 231 -4.63 27.90 15.55
N PHE A 232 -4.95 28.27 16.78
CA PHE A 232 -4.06 29.08 17.63
C PHE A 232 -2.89 28.26 18.18
N SER A 233 -1.80 28.92 18.57
CA SER A 233 -0.58 28.28 19.08
C SER A 233 -0.77 27.49 20.39
N ASN A 234 -1.73 27.89 21.23
CA ASN A 234 -2.20 27.18 22.43
C ASN A 234 -3.42 26.26 22.13
N GLY A 235 -3.97 26.33 20.92
CA GLY A 235 -5.13 25.58 20.50
C GLY A 235 -4.77 24.19 20.00
N TYR A 236 -5.71 23.26 20.16
CA TYR A 236 -5.59 21.94 19.56
C TYR A 236 -6.42 21.87 18.27
N TYR A 237 -5.80 21.47 17.17
CA TYR A 237 -6.43 21.56 15.84
C TYR A 237 -7.71 20.71 15.73
N LEU A 238 -7.83 19.62 16.49
CA LEU A 238 -9.05 18.82 16.50
C LEU A 238 -10.22 19.52 17.19
N ASP A 239 -9.96 20.46 18.11
CA ASP A 239 -11.03 21.27 18.73
C ASP A 239 -11.64 22.23 17.70
N VAL A 240 -10.80 22.80 16.84
CA VAL A 240 -11.23 23.63 15.71
C VAL A 240 -12.08 22.79 14.75
N ILE A 241 -11.64 21.57 14.43
CA ILE A 241 -12.40 20.65 13.57
C ILE A 241 -13.73 20.25 14.22
N ALA A 242 -13.75 19.94 15.52
CA ALA A 242 -14.95 19.63 16.27
C ALA A 242 -15.97 20.77 16.19
N GLN A 243 -15.51 22.00 16.43
CA GLN A 243 -16.33 23.20 16.31
C GLN A 243 -16.92 23.36 14.91
N LYS A 244 -16.11 23.12 13.86
CA LYS A 244 -16.58 23.21 12.46
C LYS A 244 -17.55 22.10 12.06
N LEU A 245 -17.44 20.91 12.67
CA LEU A 245 -18.40 19.81 12.51
C LEU A 245 -19.68 20.02 13.35
N GLY A 246 -19.71 20.99 14.26
CA GLY A 246 -20.85 21.23 15.15
C GLY A 246 -20.98 20.19 16.27
N VAL A 247 -19.89 19.50 16.64
CA VAL A 247 -19.87 18.55 17.76
C VAL A 247 -19.29 19.21 19.02
N ALA A 248 -19.60 18.63 20.19
CA ALA A 248 -19.27 19.23 21.48
C ALA A 248 -17.76 19.46 21.70
N ASP A 249 -16.93 18.47 21.35
CA ASP A 249 -15.48 18.52 21.57
C ASP A 249 -14.73 17.51 20.67
N ALA A 250 -13.40 17.55 20.69
CA ALA A 250 -12.56 16.69 19.86
C ALA A 250 -12.64 15.18 20.17
N SER A 251 -13.18 14.73 21.31
CA SER A 251 -13.44 13.29 21.52
C SER A 251 -14.53 12.76 20.59
N ARG A 252 -15.41 13.64 20.12
CA ARG A 252 -16.47 13.31 19.15
C ARG A 252 -15.98 13.35 17.71
N VAL A 253 -14.69 13.53 17.45
CA VAL A 253 -14.12 13.56 16.10
C VAL A 253 -13.41 12.26 15.79
N LEU A 254 -13.88 11.55 14.75
CA LEU A 254 -13.21 10.42 14.12
C LEU A 254 -12.19 10.92 13.11
N VAL A 255 -11.03 10.27 13.07
CA VAL A 255 -9.94 10.55 12.12
C VAL A 255 -9.80 9.35 11.19
N SER A 256 -9.98 9.58 9.88
CA SER A 256 -9.76 8.53 8.89
C SER A 256 -8.28 8.24 8.71
N ARG A 257 -7.97 7.10 8.07
CA ARG A 257 -6.66 6.89 7.46
C ARG A 257 -6.37 7.97 6.41
N THR A 258 -5.09 8.15 6.09
CA THR A 258 -4.67 9.06 5.03
C THR A 258 -5.26 8.65 3.67
N ILE A 259 -5.64 9.67 2.89
CA ILE A 259 -6.30 9.53 1.59
C ILE A 259 -5.41 10.24 0.56
N GLY A 260 -5.24 9.61 -0.60
CA GLY A 260 -4.46 10.18 -1.70
C GLY A 260 -3.05 9.60 -1.80
N LYS A 261 -2.05 10.45 -2.02
CA LYS A 261 -0.66 10.01 -2.19
C LYS A 261 -0.08 9.62 -0.83
N ALA A 262 0.86 8.67 -0.80
CA ALA A 262 1.55 8.30 0.44
C ALA A 262 2.29 9.48 1.11
N SER A 263 2.53 10.58 0.38
CA SER A 263 3.15 11.81 0.89
C SER A 263 2.15 12.87 1.38
N SER A 264 0.85 12.73 1.08
CA SER A 264 -0.17 13.67 1.54
C SER A 264 -0.75 13.21 2.87
N GLU A 265 -0.72 14.07 3.89
CA GLU A 265 -1.35 13.83 5.20
C GLU A 265 -2.86 14.14 5.20
N THR A 266 -3.50 14.11 4.02
CA THR A 266 -4.92 14.40 3.89
C THR A 266 -5.75 13.32 4.56
N ARG A 267 -6.62 13.73 5.48
CA ARG A 267 -7.54 12.85 6.22
C ARG A 267 -8.95 13.40 6.17
N LEU A 268 -9.92 12.53 6.41
CA LEU A 268 -11.30 12.89 6.69
C LEU A 268 -11.54 12.89 8.19
N TYR A 269 -12.21 13.94 8.65
CA TYR A 269 -12.66 14.13 10.01
C TYR A 269 -14.18 14.11 10.00
N SER A 270 -14.79 13.32 10.88
CA SER A 270 -16.25 13.17 10.93
C SER A 270 -16.70 12.99 12.36
N SER A 271 -17.99 13.16 12.64
CA SER A 271 -18.53 12.92 13.98
C SER A 271 -18.52 11.42 14.32
N VAL A 272 -18.19 11.11 15.57
CA VAL A 272 -18.40 9.77 16.15
C VAL A 272 -19.91 9.53 16.25
N PRO A 273 -20.44 8.45 15.65
CA PRO A 273 -21.85 8.09 15.84
C PRO A 273 -22.17 7.75 17.30
N GLU A 274 -23.35 8.16 17.78
CA GLU A 274 -23.75 7.97 19.19
C GLU A 274 -23.79 6.51 19.61
N SER A 275 -24.05 5.59 18.68
CA SER A 275 -24.04 4.15 18.93
C SER A 275 -22.70 3.61 19.43
N TYR A 276 -21.58 4.23 19.07
CA TYR A 276 -20.26 3.87 19.62
C TYR A 276 -20.15 4.13 21.12
N LEU A 277 -20.89 5.12 21.61
CA LEU A 277 -20.88 5.51 23.01
C LEU A 277 -21.73 4.57 23.86
N LEU A 278 -22.82 4.08 23.27
CA LEU A 278 -23.75 3.15 23.90
C LEU A 278 -23.17 1.73 23.97
N ASP A 279 -22.51 1.25 22.91
CA ASP A 279 -21.92 -0.10 22.84
C ASP A 279 -20.75 -0.32 23.84
N MET A 280 -20.10 0.77 24.28
CA MET A 280 -19.08 0.70 25.34
C MET A 280 -19.64 0.42 26.74
N SER A 281 -20.96 0.59 26.95
CA SER A 281 -21.62 0.27 28.23
C SER A 281 -22.03 -1.21 28.35
N SER A 282 -22.01 -1.96 27.24
CA SER A 282 -22.38 -3.37 27.19
C SER A 282 -21.15 -4.28 27.06
N ASP A 283 -21.02 -5.26 27.95
CA ASP A 283 -19.92 -6.24 27.97
C ASP A 283 -19.93 -7.25 26.81
N LEU A 284 -20.87 -7.16 25.87
CA LEU A 284 -21.06 -8.15 24.80
C LEU A 284 -20.79 -7.54 23.42
N LEU A 285 -19.64 -7.90 22.85
CA LEU A 285 -19.36 -7.72 21.41
C LEU A 285 -20.28 -8.66 20.61
N ASN A 286 -21.53 -8.27 20.39
CA ASN A 286 -22.36 -8.90 19.37
C ASN A 286 -21.92 -8.37 18.00
N VAL A 287 -20.99 -9.10 17.37
CA VAL A 287 -20.37 -8.79 16.06
C VAL A 287 -21.38 -8.83 14.89
N ASN A 288 -22.68 -9.04 15.12
CA ASN A 288 -23.66 -9.32 14.07
C ASN A 288 -24.98 -8.53 14.12
N GLU A 289 -25.15 -7.56 15.03
CA GLU A 289 -26.32 -6.69 14.97
C GLU A 289 -26.01 -5.42 14.18
N ALA A 290 -26.85 -5.12 13.20
CA ALA A 290 -26.78 -3.92 12.40
C ALA A 290 -26.91 -2.71 13.33
N VAL A 291 -25.76 -2.13 13.70
CA VAL A 291 -25.70 -0.93 14.54
C VAL A 291 -26.43 0.17 13.78
N HIS A 292 -27.58 0.60 14.31
CA HIS A 292 -28.29 1.77 13.79
C HIS A 292 -27.45 3.01 14.11
N PHE A 293 -26.78 3.54 13.09
CA PHE A 293 -26.05 4.79 13.21
C PHE A 293 -27.02 5.96 13.10
N GLU A 294 -27.07 6.78 14.15
CA GLU A 294 -27.81 8.04 14.14
C GLU A 294 -27.04 9.06 13.28
N GLY A 295 -27.67 9.51 12.20
CA GLY A 295 -27.07 10.39 11.20
C GLY A 295 -27.25 9.90 9.76
N SER A 296 -27.33 10.83 8.81
CA SER A 296 -27.41 10.51 7.39
C SER A 296 -26.08 9.97 6.87
N PHE A 297 -26.13 8.87 6.12
CA PHE A 297 -24.96 8.29 5.49
C PHE A 297 -24.33 9.27 4.50
N ASN A 298 -23.05 9.58 4.69
CA ASN A 298 -22.30 10.48 3.81
C ASN A 298 -21.58 9.66 2.75
N ALA A 299 -22.28 9.44 1.64
CA ALA A 299 -21.73 8.68 0.53
C ALA A 299 -20.40 9.27 0.01
N ARG A 300 -20.27 10.61 -0.03
CA ARG A 300 -19.08 11.28 -0.60
C ARG A 300 -17.86 10.99 0.25
N ALA A 301 -17.98 11.22 1.55
CA ALA A 301 -16.91 10.98 2.50
C ALA A 301 -16.56 9.49 2.58
N SER A 302 -17.59 8.62 2.58
CA SER A 302 -17.40 7.17 2.64
C SER A 302 -16.64 6.62 1.43
N TYR A 303 -16.92 7.14 0.25
CA TYR A 303 -16.19 6.79 -0.99
C TYR A 303 -14.70 7.13 -0.91
N PHE A 304 -14.35 8.27 -0.31
CA PHE A 304 -12.95 8.66 -0.12
C PHE A 304 -12.23 7.82 0.93
N SER A 305 -12.84 7.68 2.11
CA SER A 305 -12.27 6.97 3.25
C SER A 305 -12.27 5.46 3.08
N GLY A 306 -13.09 4.90 2.17
CA GLY A 306 -13.32 3.46 2.03
C GLY A 306 -13.89 2.82 3.30
N GLN A 307 -14.61 3.60 4.10
CA GLN A 307 -15.24 3.24 5.37
C GLN A 307 -16.56 4.00 5.46
N ASP A 308 -17.53 3.49 6.22
CA ASP A 308 -18.80 4.17 6.39
C ASP A 308 -18.60 5.43 7.25
N VAL A 309 -19.03 6.57 6.70
CA VAL A 309 -18.99 7.88 7.34
C VAL A 309 -20.43 8.40 7.43
N TYR A 310 -20.80 8.88 8.62
CA TYR A 310 -22.12 9.41 8.91
C TYR A 310 -22.01 10.89 9.27
N GLY A 311 -23.02 11.68 8.89
CA GLY A 311 -23.02 13.12 9.07
C GLY A 311 -22.06 13.86 8.15
N ASP A 312 -21.89 15.15 8.38
CA ASP A 312 -20.95 15.96 7.61
C ASP A 312 -19.50 15.56 7.92
N ALA A 313 -18.59 15.77 6.96
CA ALA A 313 -17.19 15.45 7.12
C ALA A 313 -16.30 16.60 6.62
N ILE A 314 -15.17 16.79 7.27
CA ILE A 314 -14.14 17.76 6.88
C ILE A 314 -12.97 17.00 6.28
N MET A 315 -12.56 17.35 5.07
CA MET A 315 -11.32 16.89 4.48
C MET A 315 -10.25 17.97 4.70
N ALA A 316 -9.17 17.63 5.41
CA ALA A 316 -8.08 18.55 5.70
C ALA A 316 -6.73 17.83 5.63
N SER A 317 -5.68 18.57 5.29
CA SER A 317 -4.29 18.10 5.32
C SER A 317 -3.61 18.79 6.49
N ILE A 318 -3.86 18.30 7.70
CA ILE A 318 -3.37 18.90 8.95
C ILE A 318 -3.01 17.81 9.96
N GLY A 319 -1.88 17.96 10.65
CA GLY A 319 -1.46 16.99 11.65
C GLY A 319 0.02 17.07 12.00
N TYR A 320 0.51 16.13 12.80
CA TYR A 320 1.92 16.08 13.19
C TYR A 320 2.69 15.09 12.31
N LYS A 321 3.96 15.40 12.05
CA LYS A 321 4.86 14.58 11.25
C LYS A 321 6.01 14.02 12.08
N TRP A 322 6.63 12.97 11.56
CA TRP A 322 7.83 12.39 12.15
C TRP A 322 8.95 13.43 12.25
N ASN A 323 9.69 13.42 13.36
CA ASN A 323 10.82 14.31 13.62
C ASN A 323 10.50 15.81 13.58
N SER A 324 9.22 16.19 13.72
CA SER A 324 8.79 17.60 13.77
C SER A 324 7.88 17.82 14.97
N THR A 325 8.10 18.92 15.66
CA THR A 325 7.23 19.40 16.75
C THR A 325 6.07 20.23 16.23
N ASP A 326 6.17 20.70 15.00
CA ASP A 326 5.27 21.70 14.43
C ASP A 326 4.05 21.04 13.79
N LEU A 327 2.96 21.80 13.76
CA LEU A 327 1.75 21.38 13.11
C LEU A 327 1.91 21.53 11.59
N PHE A 328 2.02 20.40 10.90
CA PHE A 328 2.01 20.37 9.45
C PHE A 328 0.61 20.72 8.95
N HIS A 329 0.56 21.54 7.91
CA HIS A 329 -0.66 21.87 7.20
C HIS A 329 -0.38 22.10 5.71
N GLU A 330 -1.37 21.83 4.86
CA GLU A 330 -1.36 22.12 3.43
C GLU A 330 -2.78 22.49 2.99
N ASP A 331 -2.90 23.57 2.22
CA ASP A 331 -4.21 24.07 1.78
C ASP A 331 -4.89 23.15 0.78
N LEU A 332 -6.12 22.76 1.12
CA LEU A 332 -6.99 21.97 0.25
C LEU A 332 -8.03 22.86 -0.43
N SER A 333 -7.87 22.98 -1.75
CA SER A 333 -8.86 23.63 -2.62
C SER A 333 -9.91 22.66 -3.14
N LEU A 334 -11.04 23.18 -3.65
CA LEU A 334 -12.03 22.39 -4.37
C LEU A 334 -11.42 21.63 -5.57
N LYS A 335 -10.40 22.21 -6.20
CA LYS A 335 -9.64 21.54 -7.26
C LYS A 335 -8.94 20.28 -6.75
N SER A 336 -8.37 20.32 -5.54
CA SER A 336 -7.76 19.15 -4.90
C SER A 336 -8.80 18.06 -4.64
N TYR A 337 -9.98 18.44 -4.13
CA TYR A 337 -11.11 17.53 -3.91
C TYR A 337 -11.54 16.79 -5.19
N TYR A 338 -11.84 17.53 -6.26
CA TYR A 338 -12.28 16.91 -7.52
C TYR A 338 -11.16 16.10 -8.19
N ARG A 339 -9.89 16.52 -8.06
CA ARG A 339 -8.75 15.71 -8.53
C ARG A 339 -8.63 14.38 -7.78
N MET A 340 -8.87 14.37 -6.47
CA MET A 340 -8.91 13.13 -5.69
C MET A 340 -10.10 12.26 -6.13
N LEU A 341 -11.26 12.85 -6.40
CA LEU A 341 -12.44 12.12 -6.85
C LEU A 341 -12.19 11.40 -8.18
N ILE A 342 -11.75 12.13 -9.21
CA ILE A 342 -11.46 11.52 -10.52
C ILE A 342 -10.32 10.50 -10.43
N SER A 343 -9.41 10.63 -9.46
CA SER A 343 -8.33 9.65 -9.27
C SER A 343 -8.83 8.27 -8.84
N LYS A 344 -10.10 8.11 -8.47
CA LYS A 344 -10.68 6.82 -8.09
C LYS A 344 -11.17 5.99 -9.28
N ILE A 345 -11.28 6.59 -10.48
CA ILE A 345 -11.71 5.89 -11.69
C ILE A 345 -10.53 5.68 -12.68
N PRO A 346 -10.48 4.57 -13.44
CA PRO A 346 -9.34 4.27 -14.32
C PRO A 346 -8.98 5.39 -15.32
N VAL A 347 -9.99 5.96 -16.01
CA VAL A 347 -9.76 7.07 -16.95
C VAL A 347 -9.22 8.32 -16.25
N GLY A 348 -9.67 8.59 -15.02
CA GLY A 348 -9.23 9.74 -14.26
C GLY A 348 -7.79 9.61 -13.79
N ILE A 349 -7.35 8.41 -13.38
CA ILE A 349 -5.93 8.13 -13.09
C ILE A 349 -5.07 8.39 -14.34
N TYR A 350 -5.52 7.94 -15.51
CA TYR A 350 -4.80 8.18 -16.77
C TYR A 350 -4.71 9.68 -17.10
N LYS A 351 -5.85 10.38 -17.06
CA LYS A 351 -5.98 11.83 -17.26
C LYS A 351 -5.04 12.62 -16.33
N LEU A 352 -4.98 12.24 -15.05
CA LEU A 352 -4.07 12.82 -14.07
C LEU A 352 -2.61 12.54 -14.38
N SER A 353 -2.27 11.31 -14.81
CA SER A 353 -0.89 10.94 -15.19
C SER A 353 -0.37 11.70 -16.42
N ARG A 354 -1.29 12.16 -17.27
CA ARG A 354 -1.00 12.97 -18.46
C ARG A 354 -0.98 14.47 -18.17
N GLU A 355 -1.33 14.87 -16.94
CA GLU A 355 -1.55 16.26 -16.53
C GLU A 355 -2.54 17.02 -17.42
N ALA A 356 -3.44 16.28 -18.10
CA ALA A 356 -4.31 16.79 -19.15
C ALA A 356 -5.74 16.28 -18.97
N ILE A 357 -6.41 16.72 -17.89
CA ILE A 357 -7.72 16.18 -17.47
C ILE A 357 -8.80 16.33 -18.55
N LEU A 358 -8.83 17.49 -19.22
CA LEU A 358 -9.89 17.80 -20.18
C LEU A 358 -9.69 17.11 -21.54
N THR A 359 -8.44 16.85 -21.95
CA THR A 359 -8.13 16.43 -23.32
C THR A 359 -7.58 15.00 -23.43
N ALA A 360 -7.02 14.43 -22.36
CA ALA A 360 -6.54 13.05 -22.40
C ALA A 360 -7.72 12.07 -22.24
N GLU A 361 -7.69 10.99 -23.01
CA GLU A 361 -8.63 9.87 -22.89
C GLU A 361 -7.85 8.57 -22.73
N LEU A 362 -8.37 7.63 -21.94
CA LEU A 362 -7.75 6.32 -21.75
C LEU A 362 -7.79 5.54 -23.08
N PRO A 363 -6.64 5.21 -23.69
CA PRO A 363 -6.63 4.48 -24.95
C PRO A 363 -7.22 3.08 -24.78
N VAL A 364 -7.93 2.58 -25.79
CA VAL A 364 -8.55 1.23 -25.78
C VAL A 364 -7.58 0.12 -26.21
N VAL A 365 -6.47 0.47 -26.87
CA VAL A 365 -5.50 -0.49 -27.40
C VAL A 365 -4.08 -0.09 -27.01
N PHE A 366 -3.31 -1.06 -26.54
CA PHE A 366 -1.88 -0.91 -26.32
C PHE A 366 -1.13 -1.32 -27.59
N THR A 367 -0.45 -0.38 -28.23
CA THR A 367 0.31 -0.63 -29.48
C THR A 367 1.74 -1.04 -29.17
N THR A 368 2.58 -0.08 -28.79
CA THR A 368 3.97 -0.28 -28.40
C THR A 368 4.34 0.66 -27.26
N ARG A 369 5.39 0.29 -26.52
CA ARG A 369 5.93 1.14 -25.44
C ARG A 369 6.32 2.54 -25.90
N THR A 370 6.84 2.69 -27.11
CA THR A 370 7.31 3.98 -27.66
C THR A 370 6.16 4.92 -28.05
N ASN A 371 5.01 4.36 -28.42
CA ASN A 371 3.83 5.14 -28.82
C ASN A 371 2.91 5.45 -27.63
N TRP A 372 3.01 4.69 -26.54
CA TRP A 372 2.26 4.97 -25.32
C TRP A 372 2.66 6.32 -24.70
N ARG A 373 1.72 6.95 -24.00
CA ARG A 373 1.90 8.23 -23.32
C ARG A 373 1.24 8.19 -21.94
N GLY A 374 1.83 8.89 -20.98
CA GLY A 374 1.40 8.85 -19.57
C GLY A 374 1.89 7.57 -18.88
N SER A 375 1.32 7.28 -17.71
CA SER A 375 1.65 6.05 -16.97
C SER A 375 1.23 4.81 -17.74
N PHE A 376 2.04 3.74 -17.66
CA PHE A 376 1.74 2.48 -18.35
C PHE A 376 0.51 1.78 -17.74
N PRO A 377 -0.28 1.02 -18.53
CA PRO A 377 -1.46 0.31 -18.04
C PRO A 377 -1.23 -0.52 -16.77
N ARG A 378 -0.11 -1.23 -16.67
CA ARG A 378 0.26 -1.98 -15.46
C ARG A 378 0.33 -1.08 -14.23
N ASP A 379 0.99 0.07 -14.35
CA ASP A 379 1.21 0.99 -13.23
C ASP A 379 -0.09 1.70 -12.84
N LEU A 380 -0.94 2.02 -13.83
CA LEU A 380 -2.29 2.53 -13.61
C LEU A 380 -3.14 1.52 -12.84
N LEU A 381 -3.09 0.23 -13.21
CA LEU A 381 -3.84 -0.82 -12.53
C LEU A 381 -3.36 -1.03 -11.10
N CYS A 382 -2.05 -1.06 -10.86
CA CYS A 382 -1.48 -1.09 -9.51
C CYS A 382 -1.93 0.12 -8.68
N THR A 383 -1.98 1.32 -9.27
CA THR A 383 -2.44 2.55 -8.61
C THR A 383 -3.91 2.46 -8.23
N PHE A 384 -4.75 2.03 -9.18
CA PHE A 384 -6.18 1.79 -8.96
C PHE A 384 -6.41 0.81 -7.80
N CYS A 385 -5.75 -0.35 -7.82
CA CYS A 385 -5.88 -1.35 -6.74
C CYS A 385 -5.52 -0.76 -5.37
N ARG A 386 -4.41 -0.01 -5.27
CA ARG A 386 -3.98 0.62 -4.01
C ARG A 386 -4.99 1.65 -3.50
N GLN A 387 -5.54 2.49 -4.37
CA GLN A 387 -6.52 3.52 -4.00
C GLN A 387 -7.87 2.94 -3.52
N HIS A 388 -8.20 1.73 -3.98
CA HIS A 388 -9.36 0.94 -3.58
C HIS A 388 -9.05 -0.11 -2.50
N ARG A 389 -7.84 -0.11 -1.93
CA ARG A 389 -7.40 -1.04 -0.88
C ARG A 389 -7.48 -2.52 -1.28
N LEU A 390 -7.30 -2.81 -2.57
CA LEU A 390 -7.18 -4.15 -3.11
C LEU A 390 -5.72 -4.63 -3.01
N SER A 391 -5.54 -5.95 -3.10
CA SER A 391 -4.21 -6.53 -3.21
C SER A 391 -3.53 -6.11 -4.53
N GLU A 392 -2.19 -6.10 -4.54
CA GLU A 392 -1.45 -5.82 -5.77
C GLU A 392 -1.79 -6.87 -6.85
N PRO A 393 -2.07 -6.46 -8.11
CA PRO A 393 -2.45 -7.39 -9.16
C PRO A 393 -1.35 -8.42 -9.43
N VAL A 394 -1.75 -9.68 -9.60
CA VAL A 394 -0.86 -10.80 -9.91
C VAL A 394 -0.84 -11.01 -11.42
N PHE A 395 0.36 -11.00 -12.00
CA PHE A 395 0.60 -11.17 -13.43
C PHE A 395 1.25 -12.53 -13.71
N SER A 396 0.57 -13.38 -14.47
CA SER A 396 1.05 -14.71 -14.86
C SER A 396 1.31 -14.74 -16.36
N THR A 397 2.58 -14.79 -16.76
CA THR A 397 2.94 -14.81 -18.19
C THR A 397 3.23 -16.21 -18.68
N VAL A 398 2.54 -16.64 -19.74
CA VAL A 398 2.74 -17.94 -20.40
C VAL A 398 3.45 -17.71 -21.72
N SER A 399 4.57 -18.40 -21.94
CA SER A 399 5.25 -18.45 -23.23
C SER A 399 4.76 -19.65 -24.02
N THR A 400 4.21 -19.41 -25.20
CA THR A 400 3.88 -20.47 -26.16
C THR A 400 5.09 -20.67 -27.06
N LEU A 401 6.11 -21.36 -26.54
CA LEU A 401 7.11 -21.97 -27.41
C LEU A 401 6.45 -23.20 -28.06
N LYS A 402 6.52 -23.32 -29.38
CA LYS A 402 6.20 -24.59 -30.05
C LYS A 402 7.08 -25.66 -29.42
N ALA A 403 6.48 -26.52 -28.58
CA ALA A 403 7.09 -27.78 -28.20
C ALA A 403 7.20 -28.62 -29.48
N SER A 404 8.33 -28.50 -30.19
CA SER A 404 8.71 -29.50 -31.16
C SER A 404 9.13 -30.73 -30.38
N SER A 405 8.18 -31.64 -30.23
CA SER A 405 8.35 -33.08 -30.10
C SER A 405 9.73 -33.56 -30.57
N GLU A 406 10.50 -34.19 -29.68
CA GLU A 406 11.16 -35.48 -29.97
C GLU A 406 11.17 -36.34 -28.69
N LEU A 407 10.03 -36.97 -28.42
CA LEU A 407 9.97 -38.24 -27.68
C LEU A 407 9.33 -39.27 -28.62
N SER A 408 10.14 -39.80 -29.54
CA SER A 408 9.96 -41.04 -30.32
C SER A 408 11.14 -41.11 -31.31
N GLY A 409 11.94 -42.15 -31.47
CA GLY A 409 11.98 -43.48 -30.89
C GLY A 409 13.31 -44.16 -31.22
N SER A 410 13.65 -45.13 -30.38
CA SER A 410 14.65 -46.21 -30.49
C SER A 410 15.25 -46.58 -31.87
N ARG A 411 16.60 -46.71 -31.85
CA ARG A 411 17.49 -47.66 -32.56
C ARG A 411 17.09 -48.21 -33.95
N LYS A 412 17.95 -47.96 -34.95
CA LYS A 412 18.65 -49.01 -35.74
C LYS A 412 19.86 -48.47 -36.53
N LYS A 413 20.96 -49.23 -36.48
CA LYS A 413 22.23 -49.09 -37.23
C LYS A 413 22.02 -49.15 -38.75
N LEU A 414 22.85 -48.44 -39.55
CA LEU A 414 23.94 -49.04 -40.36
C LEU A 414 24.78 -48.00 -41.16
N LYS A 415 26.11 -48.12 -41.02
CA LYS A 415 27.27 -47.86 -41.92
C LYS A 415 27.25 -46.81 -43.07
N VAL A 416 28.13 -45.81 -42.90
CA VAL A 416 29.37 -45.47 -43.66
C VAL A 416 29.47 -45.83 -45.16
N THR A 417 29.69 -44.82 -46.02
CA THR A 417 30.81 -44.77 -46.98
C THR A 417 31.14 -43.31 -47.38
N GLU A 418 32.43 -43.01 -47.50
CA GLU A 418 33.09 -41.72 -47.79
C GLU A 418 33.16 -41.38 -49.30
N SER A 419 33.38 -40.09 -49.62
CA SER A 419 34.38 -39.58 -50.60
C SER A 419 34.29 -38.03 -50.68
N THR A 420 35.27 -37.27 -50.17
CA THR A 420 36.45 -36.66 -50.85
C THR A 420 36.09 -35.50 -51.80
N THR A 421 36.35 -34.26 -51.36
CA THR A 421 37.38 -33.29 -51.86
C THR A 421 36.86 -32.46 -53.05
N GLU A 422 37.14 -31.16 -53.28
CA GLU A 422 38.24 -30.26 -52.93
C GLU A 422 37.87 -28.81 -53.36
N GLU A 423 38.59 -27.80 -52.83
CA GLU A 423 38.95 -26.48 -53.43
C GLU A 423 38.08 -25.19 -53.23
N GLU A 424 38.47 -24.40 -52.20
CA GLU A 424 39.16 -23.06 -52.26
C GLU A 424 39.21 -22.32 -53.63
N ALA A 425 39.27 -20.99 -53.79
CA ALA A 425 39.40 -19.79 -52.96
C ALA A 425 39.17 -18.53 -53.87
N GLU A 426 38.50 -17.49 -53.37
CA GLU A 426 38.97 -16.10 -53.15
C GLU A 426 39.12 -15.11 -54.33
N CYS A 427 38.47 -13.95 -54.16
CA CYS A 427 39.00 -12.57 -54.21
C CYS A 427 37.95 -11.58 -54.78
N ALA A 428 37.86 -10.29 -54.44
CA ALA A 428 38.19 -9.46 -53.28
C ALA A 428 37.72 -8.02 -53.62
N ASN A 429 37.44 -7.23 -52.57
CA ASN A 429 37.37 -5.75 -52.50
C ASN A 429 36.05 -5.04 -52.88
N ARG A 430 35.52 -4.06 -52.14
CA ARG A 430 35.90 -3.39 -50.88
C ARG A 430 34.74 -2.43 -50.49
N GLY A 431 34.42 -2.31 -49.20
CA GLY A 431 33.91 -1.05 -48.64
C GLY A 431 32.80 -1.12 -47.58
N GLY A 432 33.13 -0.76 -46.33
CA GLY A 432 32.23 -0.03 -45.43
C GLY A 432 31.61 -0.80 -44.26
N THR A 433 32.36 -0.88 -43.16
CA THR A 433 31.96 -1.46 -41.87
C THR A 433 30.92 -0.61 -41.14
N ALA A 434 29.72 -1.16 -40.92
CA ALA A 434 28.84 -0.80 -39.82
C ALA A 434 28.31 -2.11 -39.20
N ALA A 435 28.61 -2.31 -37.92
CA ALA A 435 28.42 -3.57 -37.22
C ALA A 435 26.95 -4.03 -37.27
N SER A 436 26.80 -5.26 -37.73
CA SER A 436 25.55 -6.01 -37.81
C SER A 436 25.03 -6.38 -36.42
N ASP A 437 23.95 -5.74 -36.00
CA ASP A 437 22.86 -6.43 -35.32
C ASP A 437 22.21 -7.38 -36.35
N ARG A 438 22.87 -8.50 -36.63
CA ARG A 438 22.25 -9.58 -37.40
C ARG A 438 21.42 -10.40 -36.43
N GLU A 439 20.13 -10.08 -36.46
CA GLU A 439 19.02 -10.97 -36.21
C GLU A 439 19.42 -12.45 -36.31
N LEU A 440 19.58 -13.09 -35.15
CA LEU A 440 19.22 -14.50 -35.02
C LEU A 440 17.69 -14.55 -35.00
N ALA A 441 17.12 -14.41 -36.19
CA ALA A 441 15.74 -14.74 -36.45
C ALA A 441 15.51 -16.22 -36.11
N GLY A 442 14.49 -16.51 -35.29
CA GLY A 442 13.87 -17.83 -35.30
C GLY A 442 13.83 -18.62 -33.99
N SER A 443 13.44 -18.01 -32.87
CA SER A 443 12.61 -18.72 -31.90
C SER A 443 11.49 -17.80 -31.43
N GLY A 444 10.51 -17.63 -32.32
CA GLY A 444 9.37 -16.72 -32.16
C GLY A 444 8.35 -17.25 -31.16
N GLY A 445 8.69 -17.26 -29.88
CA GLY A 445 7.72 -17.45 -28.81
C GLY A 445 6.77 -16.27 -28.73
N THR A 446 5.47 -16.53 -28.64
CA THR A 446 4.49 -15.50 -28.29
C THR A 446 4.13 -15.60 -26.81
N PHE A 447 3.96 -14.46 -26.16
CA PHE A 447 3.61 -14.37 -24.75
C PHE A 447 2.14 -14.01 -24.59
N ARG A 448 1.49 -14.64 -23.63
CA ARG A 448 0.19 -14.23 -23.07
C ARG A 448 0.38 -13.86 -21.61
N CYS A 449 -0.47 -12.96 -21.10
CA CYS A 449 -0.47 -12.59 -19.69
C CYS A 449 -1.87 -12.72 -19.13
N GLU A 450 -2.02 -13.49 -18.06
CA GLU A 450 -3.20 -13.51 -17.20
C GLU A 450 -3.01 -12.52 -16.05
N VAL A 451 -4.09 -11.85 -15.65
CA VAL A 451 -4.12 -10.88 -14.55
C VAL A 451 -5.18 -11.31 -13.54
N LYS A 452 -4.81 -11.39 -12.25
CA LYS A 452 -5.74 -11.64 -11.15
C LYS A 452 -5.69 -10.51 -10.13
N ILE A 453 -6.86 -10.09 -9.68
CA ILE A 453 -7.04 -9.06 -8.65
C ILE A 453 -7.80 -9.66 -7.49
N PHE A 454 -7.25 -9.49 -6.29
CA PHE A 454 -7.79 -10.03 -5.06
C PHE A 454 -8.22 -8.91 -4.11
N SER A 455 -9.20 -9.21 -3.26
CA SER A 455 -9.63 -8.36 -2.16
C SER A 455 -8.52 -8.20 -1.13
N LYS A 456 -8.73 -7.29 -0.18
CA LYS A 456 -7.91 -7.21 1.04
C LYS A 456 -7.86 -8.53 1.81
N CYS A 457 -8.92 -9.33 1.72
CA CYS A 457 -9.08 -10.63 2.37
C CYS A 457 -8.57 -11.81 1.52
N GLN A 458 -7.89 -11.54 0.40
CA GLN A 458 -7.40 -12.54 -0.56
C GLN A 458 -8.50 -13.29 -1.34
N ASP A 459 -9.71 -12.74 -1.38
CA ASP A 459 -10.78 -13.28 -2.22
C ASP A 459 -10.56 -12.85 -3.67
N LEU A 460 -10.66 -13.77 -4.63
CA LEU A 460 -10.55 -13.43 -6.05
C LEU A 460 -11.74 -12.55 -6.47
N ILE A 461 -11.44 -11.40 -7.09
CA ILE A 461 -12.44 -10.42 -7.55
C ILE A 461 -12.53 -10.42 -9.06
N ILE A 462 -11.39 -10.27 -9.75
CA ILE A 462 -11.29 -10.19 -11.21
C ILE A 462 -10.18 -11.13 -11.69
N GLU A 463 -10.47 -11.86 -12.76
CA GLU A 463 -9.54 -12.65 -13.53
C GLU A 463 -9.64 -12.23 -15.00
N CYS A 464 -8.50 -11.93 -15.64
CA CYS A 464 -8.45 -11.57 -17.04
C CYS A 464 -7.44 -12.45 -17.75
N SER A 465 -7.91 -13.17 -18.77
CA SER A 465 -7.11 -14.09 -19.59
C SER A 465 -7.33 -13.76 -21.08
N PRO A 466 -6.65 -12.72 -21.61
CA PRO A 466 -6.75 -12.33 -23.00
C PRO A 466 -6.29 -13.45 -23.95
N LYS A 467 -7.01 -13.62 -25.06
CA LYS A 467 -6.65 -14.57 -26.13
C LYS A 467 -5.48 -14.07 -26.99
N ASP A 468 -5.23 -12.75 -27.00
CA ASP A 468 -4.18 -12.14 -27.80
C ASP A 468 -2.79 -12.54 -27.29
N SER A 469 -1.86 -12.79 -28.21
CA SER A 469 -0.47 -13.09 -27.88
C SER A 469 0.47 -12.05 -28.50
N HIS A 470 1.55 -11.73 -27.77
CA HIS A 470 2.47 -10.66 -28.14
C HIS A 470 3.91 -11.19 -28.26
N LYS A 471 4.72 -10.57 -29.11
CA LYS A 471 6.14 -10.96 -29.27
C LYS A 471 7.00 -10.63 -28.03
N LYS A 472 6.58 -9.64 -27.23
CA LYS A 472 7.28 -9.22 -26.01
C LYS A 472 6.41 -9.49 -24.80
N GLN A 473 7.01 -10.05 -23.74
CA GLN A 473 6.34 -10.27 -22.46
C GLN A 473 5.79 -8.98 -21.86
N SER A 474 6.53 -7.87 -21.96
CA SER A 474 6.08 -6.56 -21.48
C SER A 474 4.77 -6.13 -22.12
N ASP A 475 4.65 -6.32 -23.42
CA ASP A 475 3.50 -5.84 -24.19
C ASP A 475 2.25 -6.66 -23.87
N ALA A 476 2.41 -7.97 -23.62
CA ALA A 476 1.34 -8.83 -23.12
C ALA A 476 0.83 -8.36 -21.75
N ILE A 477 1.72 -8.01 -20.82
CA ILE A 477 1.34 -7.50 -19.49
C ILE A 477 0.59 -6.16 -19.62
N GLN A 478 1.08 -5.25 -20.45
CA GLN A 478 0.43 -3.94 -20.64
C GLN A 478 -0.94 -4.08 -21.30
N ASN A 479 -1.06 -4.95 -22.31
CA ASN A 479 -2.33 -5.20 -22.99
C ASN A 479 -3.37 -5.80 -22.03
N ALA A 480 -3.00 -6.84 -21.27
CA ALA A 480 -3.91 -7.45 -20.30
C ALA A 480 -4.35 -6.46 -19.22
N SER A 481 -3.43 -5.65 -18.69
CA SER A 481 -3.74 -4.59 -17.73
C SER A 481 -4.72 -3.57 -18.31
N LEU A 482 -4.55 -3.18 -19.58
CA LEU A 482 -5.41 -2.21 -20.25
C LEU A 482 -6.83 -2.74 -20.47
N LYS A 483 -6.99 -4.04 -20.77
CA LYS A 483 -8.32 -4.66 -20.88
C LYS A 483 -9.08 -4.59 -19.56
N VAL A 484 -8.41 -4.92 -18.45
CA VAL A 484 -9.00 -4.80 -17.11
C VAL A 484 -9.40 -3.35 -16.81
N LEU A 485 -8.51 -2.38 -17.06
CA LEU A 485 -8.80 -0.96 -16.86
C LEU A 485 -9.96 -0.46 -17.71
N SER A 486 -10.06 -0.91 -18.97
CA SER A 486 -11.12 -0.51 -19.89
C SER A 486 -12.49 -1.05 -19.45
N TRP A 487 -12.53 -2.29 -18.97
CA TRP A 487 -13.74 -2.89 -18.41
C TRP A 487 -14.18 -2.18 -17.13
N LEU A 488 -13.25 -1.97 -16.18
CA LEU A 488 -13.53 -1.20 -14.96
C LEU A 488 -14.03 0.21 -15.29
N ASN A 489 -13.41 0.88 -16.26
CA ASN A 489 -13.82 2.21 -16.69
C ASN A 489 -15.26 2.23 -17.24
N THR A 490 -15.66 1.17 -17.93
CA THR A 490 -17.03 1.03 -18.44
C THR A 490 -17.99 0.80 -17.28
N TYR A 491 -17.65 -0.09 -16.35
CA TYR A 491 -18.44 -0.35 -15.15
C TYR A 491 -18.70 0.91 -14.31
N PHE A 492 -17.68 1.76 -14.09
CA PHE A 492 -17.87 3.02 -13.35
C PHE A 492 -18.66 4.10 -14.12
N LYS A 493 -18.83 3.96 -15.44
CA LYS A 493 -19.68 4.85 -16.24
C LYS A 493 -21.11 4.33 -16.36
N GLU A 494 -21.27 3.02 -16.43
CA GLU A 494 -22.53 2.30 -16.60
C GLU A 494 -22.52 1.07 -15.67
N PRO A 495 -23.10 1.18 -14.46
CA PRO A 495 -23.11 0.08 -13.49
C PRO A 495 -24.03 -1.08 -13.87
N ASP A 496 -25.09 -0.80 -14.62
CA ASP A 496 -26.10 -1.77 -15.07
C ASP A 496 -25.64 -2.61 -16.28
N MET A 497 -24.34 -2.64 -16.52
CA MET A 497 -23.80 -3.10 -17.78
C MET A 497 -23.83 -4.65 -17.89
N PRO A 498 -24.25 -5.22 -19.05
CA PRO A 498 -24.41 -6.65 -19.20
C PRO A 498 -23.09 -7.40 -19.05
N THR A 499 -23.11 -8.58 -18.41
CA THR A 499 -21.96 -9.48 -18.23
C THR A 499 -21.29 -9.88 -19.55
N SER A 500 -21.98 -9.79 -20.69
CA SER A 500 -21.48 -10.15 -22.02
C SER A 500 -20.28 -9.32 -22.50
N SER A 501 -20.07 -8.12 -21.98
CA SER A 501 -18.89 -7.28 -22.30
C SER A 501 -17.58 -7.81 -21.68
N ALA A 502 -17.69 -8.51 -20.55
CA ALA A 502 -16.56 -9.08 -19.84
C ALA A 502 -15.97 -10.25 -20.64
N ASP A 503 -16.83 -11.08 -21.23
CA ASP A 503 -16.45 -12.23 -22.06
C ASP A 503 -15.65 -11.83 -23.30
N VAL A 504 -15.99 -10.71 -23.95
CA VAL A 504 -15.25 -10.17 -25.12
C VAL A 504 -13.81 -9.83 -24.76
N LEU A 505 -13.58 -9.33 -23.55
CA LEU A 505 -12.26 -8.97 -23.04
C LEU A 505 -11.52 -10.13 -22.37
N GLY A 506 -12.16 -11.30 -22.27
CA GLY A 506 -11.63 -12.46 -21.55
C GLY A 506 -11.59 -12.24 -20.04
N ILE A 507 -12.51 -11.43 -19.52
CA ILE A 507 -12.63 -11.07 -18.10
C ILE A 507 -13.71 -11.93 -17.46
N ARG A 508 -13.37 -12.51 -16.31
CA ARG A 508 -14.29 -13.15 -15.38
C ARG A 508 -14.23 -12.39 -14.07
N PHE A 509 -15.37 -12.12 -13.46
CA PHE A 509 -15.41 -11.48 -12.16
C PHE A 509 -16.38 -12.21 -11.23
N HIS A 510 -16.01 -12.27 -9.95
CA HIS A 510 -16.83 -12.91 -8.93
C HIS A 510 -17.82 -11.89 -8.37
N HIS A 511 -19.05 -11.90 -8.89
CA HIS A 511 -20.08 -10.90 -8.58
C HIS A 511 -20.18 -10.54 -7.10
N GLN A 512 -20.33 -11.52 -6.20
CA GLN A 512 -20.48 -11.26 -4.77
C GLN A 512 -19.27 -10.53 -4.17
N ASN A 513 -18.05 -10.98 -4.48
CA ASN A 513 -16.82 -10.38 -3.96
C ASN A 513 -16.58 -9.00 -4.57
N PHE A 514 -16.87 -8.84 -5.86
CA PHE A 514 -16.73 -7.59 -6.58
C PHE A 514 -17.69 -6.52 -6.02
N PHE A 515 -18.97 -6.84 -5.88
CA PHE A 515 -19.95 -5.88 -5.33
C PHE A 515 -19.67 -5.55 -3.86
N LYS A 516 -19.19 -6.51 -3.07
CA LYS A 516 -18.80 -6.26 -1.68
C LYS A 516 -17.68 -5.22 -1.57
N GLU A 517 -16.67 -5.29 -2.44
CA GLU A 517 -15.52 -4.38 -2.38
C GLU A 517 -15.82 -3.01 -3.03
N PHE A 518 -16.72 -2.95 -4.01
CA PHE A 518 -17.09 -1.71 -4.70
C PHE A 518 -18.47 -1.14 -4.31
N ALA A 519 -19.09 -1.63 -3.23
CA ALA A 519 -20.43 -1.19 -2.78
C ALA A 519 -20.52 0.33 -2.62
N LEU A 520 -19.50 0.95 -2.02
CA LEU A 520 -19.41 2.40 -1.80
C LEU A 520 -19.25 3.21 -3.09
N CYS A 521 -18.91 2.56 -4.21
CA CYS A 521 -18.71 3.22 -5.50
C CYS A 521 -20.01 3.39 -6.29
N LEU A 522 -21.03 2.57 -6.01
CA LEU A 522 -22.32 2.56 -6.72
C LEU A 522 -23.23 3.73 -6.34
N VAL A 523 -22.88 4.49 -5.30
CA VAL A 523 -23.66 5.68 -4.88
C VAL A 523 -23.33 6.92 -5.73
N TYR A 524 -22.33 6.84 -6.63
CA TYR A 524 -21.86 7.94 -7.49
C TYR A 524 -22.08 7.75 -8.99
N SER A 525 -22.68 6.65 -9.39
CA SER A 525 -22.93 6.32 -10.79
C SER A 525 -24.32 6.74 -11.25
#